data_AF-A0A520ZUS0-F1
#
_entry.id   AF-A0A520ZUS0-F1
#
_cell.length_a   1.000
_cell.length_b   1.000
_cell.length_c   1.000
_cell.angle_alpha   90.00
_cell.angle_beta   90.00
_cell.angle_gamma   90.00
#
_symmetry.space_group_name_H-M   'P 1'
#
loop_
_entity.id
_entity.type
_entity.pdbx_description
1 polymer ?
#
loop_
_entity_poly.entity_id
_entity_poly.type
_entity_poly.pdbx_seq_one_letter_code
_entity_poly.pdbx_strand_id
1 'polypeptide(L)'
;MSDDIQYPDHFIERLHTIWGEGFLSPGGPEEVREIVKGIDLSGKVVLDVGFGTGGPAIALAKDHHAAKVVGIDVESQLRDRAS
;
A
#
# COMPACT_ATOMS: atom_id res chain seq x y z
N MET A 1 17.30 0.85 20.20
CA MET A 1 16.03 1.55 19.90
C MET A 1 14.94 0.60 20.35
N SER A 2 13.94 1.07 21.09
CA SER A 2 12.86 0.18 21.52
C SER A 2 12.16 -0.40 20.29
N ASP A 3 11.88 -1.70 20.31
CA ASP A 3 11.02 -2.40 19.34
C ASP A 3 9.54 -2.00 19.59
N ASP A 4 9.27 -0.70 19.69
CA ASP A 4 7.92 -0.23 19.88
C ASP A 4 7.17 -0.40 18.55
N ILE A 5 6.14 -1.25 18.59
CA ILE A 5 5.25 -1.50 17.46
C ILE A 5 4.59 -0.18 17.05
N GLN A 6 5.00 0.38 15.91
CA GLN A 6 4.47 1.65 15.40
C GLN A 6 3.03 1.49 14.88
N TYR A 7 2.72 0.32 14.32
CA TYR A 7 1.38 0.00 13.78
C TYR A 7 0.76 -1.17 14.53
N PRO A 8 0.17 -0.95 15.71
CA PRO A 8 -0.58 -2.00 16.39
C PRO A 8 -1.86 -2.34 15.64
N ASP A 9 -2.37 -3.56 15.81
CA ASP A 9 -3.50 -4.13 15.07
C ASP A 9 -4.74 -3.24 15.04
N HIS A 10 -5.15 -2.77 16.22
CA HIS A 10 -6.31 -1.88 16.36
C HIS A 10 -6.16 -0.54 15.61
N PHE A 11 -4.91 -0.11 15.36
CA PHE A 11 -4.64 1.09 14.59
C PHE A 11 -4.72 0.81 13.09
N ILE A 12 -4.18 -0.33 12.64
CA ILE A 12 -4.31 -0.81 11.26
C ILE A 12 -5.78 -0.97 10.87
N GLU A 13 -6.58 -1.66 11.69
CA GLU A 13 -8.01 -1.87 11.45
C GLU A 13 -8.78 -0.55 11.35
N ARG A 14 -8.42 0.43 12.18
CA ARG A 14 -9.01 1.77 12.12
C ARG A 14 -8.66 2.47 10.81
N LEU A 15 -7.41 2.40 10.37
CA LEU A 15 -6.99 3.00 9.11
C LEU A 15 -7.68 2.34 7.92
N HIS A 16 -7.79 1.00 7.91
CA HIS A 16 -8.55 0.27 6.89
C HIS A 16 -10.03 0.65 6.87
N THR A 17 -10.62 0.91 8.03
CA THR A 17 -12.02 1.37 8.13
C THR A 17 -12.22 2.75 7.51
N ILE A 18 -11.24 3.65 7.64
CA ILE A 18 -11.34 5.04 7.15
C ILE A 18 -10.95 5.13 5.66
N TRP A 19 -9.89 4.44 5.26
CA TRP A 19 -9.23 4.62 3.96
C TRP A 19 -9.44 3.47 2.98
N GLY A 20 -10.03 2.36 3.44
CA GLY A 20 -10.21 1.14 2.67
C GLY A 20 -9.20 0.05 3.06
N GLU A 21 -9.60 -1.20 2.84
CA GLU A 21 -8.79 -2.37 3.12
C GLU A 21 -7.42 -2.28 2.42
N GLY A 22 -6.35 -2.53 3.18
CA GLY A 22 -4.98 -2.46 2.67
C GLY A 22 -4.35 -1.05 2.71
N PHE A 23 -5.10 0.01 3.01
CA PHE A 23 -4.59 1.38 3.06
C PHE A 23 -4.29 1.87 4.48
N LEU A 24 -3.02 2.21 4.73
CA LEU A 24 -2.58 2.82 5.99
C LEU A 24 -2.40 4.35 5.89
N SER A 25 -2.69 4.92 4.73
CA SER A 25 -2.58 6.35 4.44
C SER A 25 -3.89 6.91 3.84
N PRO A 26 -4.14 8.22 3.96
CA PRO A 26 -5.34 8.85 3.43
C PRO A 26 -5.60 8.61 1.95
N GLY A 27 -6.88 8.61 1.58
CA GLY A 27 -7.34 8.77 0.20
C GLY A 27 -7.59 7.48 -0.61
N GLY A 28 -7.17 6.31 -0.11
CA GLY A 28 -7.55 5.02 -0.68
C GLY A 28 -7.11 4.83 -2.15
N PRO A 29 -7.83 4.02 -2.95
CA PRO A 29 -7.46 3.76 -4.35
C PRO A 29 -7.63 4.99 -5.25
N GLU A 30 -8.51 5.92 -4.91
CA GLU A 30 -8.66 7.19 -5.63
C GLU A 30 -7.40 8.06 -5.55
N GLU A 31 -6.73 8.09 -4.39
CA GLU A 31 -5.45 8.81 -4.25
C GLU A 31 -4.35 8.16 -5.09
N VAL A 32 -4.30 6.83 -5.14
CA VAL A 32 -3.35 6.11 -6.03
C VAL A 32 -3.56 6.53 -7.48
N ARG A 33 -4.82 6.60 -7.92
CA ARG A 33 -5.18 7.05 -9.28
C ARG A 33 -4.68 8.47 -9.57
N GLU A 34 -4.86 9.39 -8.62
CA GLU A 34 -4.41 10.78 -8.80
C GLU A 34 -2.89 10.90 -8.77
N ILE A 35 -2.19 10.15 -7.92
CA ILE A 35 -0.72 10.12 -7.85
C ILE A 35 -0.10 9.70 -9.18
N VAL A 36 -0.64 8.64 -9.82
CA VAL A 36 -0.07 8.10 -11.07
C VAL A 36 -0.71 8.69 -12.33
N LYS A 37 -1.52 9.74 -12.18
CA LYS A 37 -2.23 10.38 -13.29
C LYS A 37 -1.28 10.83 -14.39
N GLY A 38 -1.56 10.39 -15.61
CA GLY A 38 -0.73 10.70 -16.79
C GLY A 38 0.49 9.81 -16.96
N ILE A 39 0.69 8.81 -16.09
CA ILE A 39 1.74 7.81 -16.21
C ILE A 39 1.11 6.50 -16.72
N ASP A 40 1.58 6.01 -17.86
CA ASP A 40 1.24 4.66 -18.32
C ASP A 40 2.11 3.65 -17.56
N LEU A 41 1.49 2.84 -16.69
CA LEU A 41 2.16 1.79 -15.94
C LEU A 41 1.97 0.40 -16.55
N SER A 42 1.26 0.30 -17.67
CA SER A 42 0.91 -0.96 -18.32
C SER A 42 2.17 -1.78 -18.63
N GLY A 43 2.22 -3.01 -18.12
CA GLY A 43 3.33 -3.93 -18.37
C GLY A 43 4.64 -3.59 -17.61
N LYS A 44 4.66 -2.54 -16.78
CA LYS A 44 5.87 -2.12 -16.05
C LYS A 44 6.05 -2.85 -14.72
N VAL A 45 7.30 -2.86 -14.25
CA VAL A 45 7.64 -3.26 -12.89
C VAL A 45 7.74 -2.00 -12.03
N VAL A 46 6.98 -1.95 -10.94
CA VAL A 46 6.90 -0.80 -10.03
C VAL A 46 7.47 -1.18 -8.66
N LEU A 47 8.20 -0.26 -8.03
CA LEU A 47 8.67 -0.37 -6.65
C LEU A 47 7.76 0.50 -5.77
N ASP A 48 7.15 -0.10 -4.77
CA ASP A 48 6.34 0.57 -3.76
C ASP A 48 7.13 0.64 -2.43
N VAL A 49 7.43 1.85 -1.97
CA VAL A 49 8.28 2.12 -0.80
C VAL A 49 7.42 2.57 0.36
N GLY A 50 7.41 1.79 1.44
CA GLY A 50 6.43 1.95 2.51
C GLY A 50 5.10 1.33 2.11
N PHE A 51 5.14 0.12 1.53
CA PHE A 51 3.96 -0.53 0.94
C PHE A 51 2.88 -0.89 1.97
N GLY A 52 3.23 -0.87 3.26
CA GLY A 52 2.32 -1.12 4.37
C GLY A 52 1.62 -2.47 4.26
N THR A 53 0.29 -2.45 4.22
CA THR A 53 -0.56 -3.64 4.04
C THR A 53 -0.91 -3.94 2.58
N GLY A 54 -0.31 -3.23 1.61
CA GLY A 54 -0.39 -3.58 0.19
C GLY A 54 -1.52 -2.96 -0.63
N GLY A 55 -2.36 -2.09 -0.05
CA GLY A 55 -3.46 -1.41 -0.76
C GLY A 55 -3.00 -0.70 -2.05
N PRO A 56 -2.01 0.21 -1.99
CA PRO A 56 -1.48 0.88 -3.18
C PRO A 56 -0.91 -0.09 -4.22
N ALA A 57 -0.13 -1.08 -3.79
CA ALA A 57 0.43 -2.09 -4.69
C ALA A 57 -0.64 -2.88 -5.46
N ILE A 58 -1.74 -3.24 -4.78
CA ILE A 58 -2.89 -3.90 -5.40
C ILE A 58 -3.58 -2.99 -6.41
N ALA A 59 -3.81 -1.71 -6.07
CA ALA A 59 -4.41 -0.74 -6.98
C ALA A 59 -3.54 -0.52 -8.23
N LEU A 60 -2.22 -0.39 -8.06
CA LEU A 60 -1.26 -0.25 -9.17
C LEU A 60 -1.29 -1.47 -10.11
N ALA A 61 -1.42 -2.69 -9.57
CA ALA A 61 -1.49 -3.90 -10.38
C ALA A 61 -2.85 -4.08 -11.06
N LYS A 62 -3.96 -3.93 -10.32
CA LYS A 62 -5.31 -4.21 -10.81
C LYS A 62 -5.84 -3.09 -11.71
N ASP A 63 -5.68 -1.84 -11.30
CA ASP A 63 -6.35 -0.70 -11.93
C ASP A 63 -5.45 0.05 -12.92
N HIS A 64 -4.12 -0.08 -12.76
CA HIS A 64 -3.12 0.59 -13.59
C HIS A 64 -2.24 -0.39 -14.40
N HIS A 65 -2.56 -1.67 -14.36
CA HIS A 65 -1.96 -2.73 -15.20
C HIS A 65 -0.44 -2.85 -15.10
N ALA A 66 0.14 -2.48 -13.95
CA ALA A 66 1.52 -2.82 -13.66
C ALA A 66 1.70 -4.34 -13.74
N ALA A 67 2.71 -4.81 -14.47
CA ALA A 67 2.99 -6.24 -14.60
C ALA A 67 3.44 -6.87 -13.28
N LYS A 68 4.14 -6.08 -12.45
CA LYS A 68 4.61 -6.50 -11.14
C LYS A 68 4.78 -5.28 -10.25
N VAL A 69 4.34 -5.38 -9.00
CA VAL A 69 4.69 -4.43 -7.95
C VAL A 69 5.55 -5.14 -6.92
N VAL A 70 6.66 -4.51 -6.54
CA VAL A 70 7.56 -4.98 -5.49
C VAL A 70 7.39 -4.03 -4.31
N GLY A 71 6.85 -4.51 -3.20
CA GLY A 71 6.71 -3.73 -1.98
C GLY A 71 7.93 -3.88 -1.07
N ILE A 72 8.40 -2.77 -0.50
CA ILE A 72 9.37 -2.76 0.61
C ILE A 72 8.83 -1.96 1.77
N ASP A 73 9.07 -2.43 2.98
CA ASP A 73 8.71 -1.73 4.21
C ASP A 73 9.78 -1.97 5.28
N VAL A 74 9.95 -0.99 6.17
CA VAL A 74 10.83 -1.11 7.33
C VAL A 74 10.14 -1.86 8.47
N GLU A 75 8.81 -1.77 8.54
CA GLU A 75 7.99 -2.41 9.56
C GLU A 75 7.71 -3.87 9.19
N SER A 76 8.53 -4.78 9.70
CA SER A 76 8.41 -6.22 9.37
C SER A 76 7.02 -6.79 9.67
N GLN A 77 6.36 -6.30 10.72
CA GLN A 77 5.01 -6.73 11.12
C GLN A 77 3.91 -6.41 10.10
N LEU A 78 4.13 -5.48 9.17
CA LEU A 78 3.14 -5.15 8.14
C LEU A 78 3.14 -6.19 7.02
N ARG A 79 4.26 -6.90 6.82
CA ARG A 79 4.38 -7.94 5.79
C ARG A 79 3.42 -9.10 6.01
N ASP A 80 3.19 -9.49 7.27
CA ASP A 80 2.27 -10.58 7.60
C ASP A 80 0.79 -10.20 7.39
N ARG A 81 0.52 -8.91 7.17
CA ARG A 81 -0.80 -8.34 6.90
C ARG A 81 -0.96 -7.84 5.46
N ALA A 82 0.02 -8.11 4.60
CA ALA A 82 -0.06 -7.80 3.19
C ALA A 82 -1.05 -8.74 2.49
N SER A 83 -2.04 -8.17 1.81
CA SER A 83 -3.08 -8.90 1.08
C SER A 83 -2.66 -9.35 -0.33
#